data_AF-A0A9W9TTB5-F1
#
_entry.id   AF-A0A9W9TTB5-F1
#
_cell.length_a   1.000
_cell.length_b   1.000
_cell.length_c   1.000
_cell.angle_alpha   90.00
_cell.angle_beta   90.00
_cell.angle_gamma   90.00
#
_symmetry.space_group_name_H-M   'P 1'
#
loop_
_entity.id
_entity.type
_entity.pdbx_description
1 polymer ?
#
loop_
_entity_poly.entity_id
_entity_poly.type
_entity_poly.pdbx_seq_one_letter_code
_entity_poly.pdbx_strand_id
1 'polypeptide(L)'
;MPRLPREILDMIIDFVKPDPFRAKAMANSMCFIEDSPTNLLWRSMFKDERWFEKATELEAEPVLIGASLGDIIASQRRKTKPAYIILHANDNSGDLFRDGIEFLRQSLRSDHRYDREHHEVIFPAMGWWNASGEKIKLPKIVLNVRDIVLSNPFLYLEAKRARRLIANGDHQTSFCFLRGPKIQSLKSCDTIGIGGAISSKDGLTPVCTLNLQGTIKTWQVTIHDPTREDFHPVFERGKYGVLTFLIIGWEYY
;
A
#
# COMPACT_ATOMS: atom_id res chain seq x y z
N MET A 1 -14.35 -26.29 -3.64
CA MET A 1 -14.06 -27.03 -2.39
C MET A 1 -14.28 -26.10 -1.20
N PRO A 2 -14.80 -26.59 -0.06
CA PRO A 2 -15.20 -25.72 1.05
C PRO A 2 -13.98 -25.11 1.75
N ARG A 3 -14.13 -23.86 2.19
CA ARG A 3 -13.12 -23.06 2.89
C ARG A 3 -12.78 -23.72 4.21
N LEU A 4 -11.54 -24.17 4.38
CA LEU A 4 -11.06 -24.63 5.69
C LEU A 4 -10.81 -23.39 6.57
N PRO A 5 -11.41 -23.30 7.78
CA PRO A 5 -11.09 -22.26 8.74
C PRO A 5 -9.60 -22.28 9.08
N ARG A 6 -9.00 -21.09 9.22
CA ARG A 6 -7.55 -20.93 9.37
C ARG A 6 -7.02 -21.56 10.66
N GLU A 7 -7.84 -21.66 11.70
CA GLU A 7 -7.47 -22.38 12.93
C GLU A 7 -7.27 -23.88 12.69
N ILE A 8 -8.05 -24.48 11.78
CA ILE A 8 -7.87 -25.90 11.39
C ILE A 8 -6.58 -26.05 10.57
N LEU A 9 -6.26 -25.06 9.74
CA LEU A 9 -5.01 -25.04 8.98
C LEU A 9 -3.79 -24.94 9.90
N ASP A 10 -3.83 -24.05 10.89
CA ASP A 10 -2.77 -23.86 11.87
C ASP A 10 -2.59 -25.13 12.75
N MET A 11 -3.69 -25.81 13.11
CA MET A 11 -3.62 -27.12 13.76
C MET A 11 -2.99 -28.20 12.87
N ILE A 12 -3.29 -28.24 11.57
CA ILE A 12 -2.68 -29.19 10.63
C ILE A 12 -1.18 -28.90 10.46
N ILE A 13 -0.79 -27.62 10.34
CA ILE A 13 0.60 -27.19 10.26
C ILE A 13 1.36 -27.57 11.54
N ASP A 14 0.72 -27.42 12.70
CA ASP A 14 1.27 -27.83 13.98
C ASP A 14 1.37 -29.35 14.15
N PHE A 15 0.50 -30.12 13.50
CA PHE A 15 0.53 -31.58 13.51
C PHE A 15 1.65 -32.16 12.62
N VAL A 16 2.07 -31.44 11.58
CA VAL A 16 3.14 -31.85 10.63
C VAL A 16 4.55 -31.48 11.14
N LYS A 17 4.71 -31.23 12.45
CA LYS A 17 5.98 -30.96 13.14
C LYS A 17 6.87 -32.22 13.26
N PRO A 18 7.61 -32.61 12.21
CA PRO A 18 9.02 -32.91 12.48
C PRO A 18 10.00 -32.00 11.74
N ASP A 19 9.55 -31.17 10.79
CA ASP A 19 10.45 -30.35 9.98
C ASP A 19 9.93 -28.91 9.80
N PRO A 20 10.51 -27.92 10.50
CA PRO A 20 10.09 -26.52 10.42
C PRO A 20 10.27 -25.91 9.02
N PHE A 21 11.14 -26.48 8.16
CA PHE A 21 11.26 -26.06 6.77
C PHE A 21 10.10 -26.58 5.90
N ARG A 22 9.60 -27.80 6.19
CA ARG A 22 8.43 -28.38 5.49
C ARG A 22 7.11 -27.78 5.96
N ALA A 23 6.97 -27.46 7.25
CA ALA A 23 5.79 -26.76 7.78
C ALA A 23 5.64 -25.36 7.17
N LYS A 24 6.76 -24.61 7.08
CA LYS A 24 6.79 -23.31 6.38
C LYS A 24 6.50 -23.44 4.89
N ALA A 25 7.03 -24.47 4.23
CA ALA A 25 6.73 -24.75 2.83
C ALA A 25 5.27 -25.16 2.60
N MET A 26 4.66 -25.93 3.52
CA MET A 26 3.26 -26.38 3.47
C MET A 26 2.27 -25.25 3.74
N ALA A 27 2.50 -24.43 4.77
CA ALA A 27 1.70 -23.23 5.03
C ALA A 27 1.71 -22.27 3.82
N ASN A 28 2.86 -22.20 3.15
CA ASN A 28 3.05 -21.41 1.95
C ASN A 28 2.47 -22.09 0.68
N SER A 29 2.39 -23.42 0.63
CA SER A 29 1.85 -24.17 -0.52
C SER A 29 0.34 -24.40 -0.44
N MET A 30 -0.28 -24.26 0.73
CA MET A 30 -1.75 -24.31 0.90
C MET A 30 -2.49 -23.07 0.36
N CYS A 31 -1.78 -22.13 -0.27
CA CYS A 31 -2.35 -21.06 -1.10
C CYS A 31 -2.92 -21.64 -2.42
N PHE A 32 -3.96 -22.46 -2.33
CA PHE A 32 -4.69 -22.97 -3.49
C PHE A 32 -5.93 -22.13 -3.76
N ILE A 33 -5.74 -21.08 -4.54
CA ILE A 33 -6.62 -20.46 -5.54
C ILE A 33 -5.65 -19.66 -6.44
N GLU A 34 -5.96 -19.47 -7.73
CA GLU A 34 -5.30 -18.47 -8.57
C GLU A 34 -5.53 -17.08 -7.96
N ASP A 35 -4.78 -16.77 -6.89
CA ASP A 35 -4.91 -15.52 -6.16
C ASP A 35 -4.48 -14.40 -7.10
N SER A 36 -5.33 -13.39 -7.23
CA SER A 36 -4.97 -12.18 -7.96
C SER A 36 -3.63 -11.64 -7.40
N PRO A 37 -2.76 -11.02 -8.23
CA PRO A 37 -1.53 -10.40 -7.75
C PRO A 37 -1.76 -9.44 -6.57
N THR A 38 -2.93 -8.78 -6.55
CA THR A 38 -3.40 -7.95 -5.43
C THR A 38 -3.52 -8.76 -4.13
N ASN A 39 -4.24 -9.89 -4.15
CA ASN A 39 -4.43 -10.73 -2.98
C ASN A 39 -3.09 -11.28 -2.46
N LEU A 40 -2.21 -11.69 -3.36
CA LEU A 40 -0.87 -12.16 -2.99
C LEU A 40 -0.07 -11.07 -2.26
N LEU A 41 -0.13 -9.82 -2.73
CA LEU A 41 0.56 -8.71 -2.10
C LEU A 41 0.03 -8.44 -0.69
N TRP A 42 -1.30 -8.33 -0.52
CA TRP A 42 -1.91 -8.10 0.80
C TRP A 42 -1.59 -9.24 1.78
N ARG A 43 -1.76 -10.50 1.37
CA ARG A 43 -1.48 -11.68 2.21
C ARG A 43 0.01 -11.84 2.55
N SER A 44 0.90 -11.23 1.77
CA SER A 44 2.32 -11.22 2.11
C SER A 44 2.63 -10.35 3.34
N MET A 45 1.81 -9.33 3.61
CA MET A 45 2.00 -8.40 4.74
C MET A 45 1.08 -8.73 5.92
N PHE A 46 -0.14 -9.19 5.65
CA PHE A 46 -1.18 -9.42 6.66
C PHE A 46 -1.38 -10.92 6.92
N LYS A 47 -1.47 -11.30 8.20
CA LYS A 47 -1.78 -12.68 8.61
C LYS A 47 -3.28 -12.91 8.79
N ASP A 48 -4.09 -11.88 8.97
CA ASP A 48 -5.54 -11.97 9.12
C ASP A 48 -6.22 -10.70 8.57
N GLU A 49 -7.55 -10.71 8.56
CA GLU A 49 -8.35 -9.60 8.02
C GLU A 49 -8.89 -8.65 9.10
N ARG A 50 -8.53 -8.83 10.37
CA ARG A 50 -9.15 -8.09 11.49
C ARG A 50 -9.00 -6.57 11.35
N TRP A 51 -7.81 -6.10 10.98
CA TRP A 51 -7.60 -4.68 10.71
C TRP A 51 -8.46 -4.16 9.54
N PHE A 52 -8.66 -4.98 8.51
CA PHE A 52 -9.50 -4.62 7.37
C PHE A 52 -10.99 -4.65 7.69
N GLU A 53 -11.44 -5.58 8.52
CA GLU A 53 -12.81 -5.65 9.01
C GLU A 53 -13.15 -4.36 9.76
N LYS A 54 -12.29 -3.96 10.69
CA LYS A 54 -12.42 -2.68 11.40
C LYS A 54 -12.38 -1.47 10.46
N ALA A 55 -11.46 -1.44 9.51
CA ALA A 55 -11.40 -0.36 8.52
C ALA A 55 -12.71 -0.28 7.71
N THR A 56 -13.27 -1.42 7.34
CA THR A 56 -14.56 -1.48 6.65
C THR A 56 -15.71 -0.99 7.51
N GLU A 57 -15.76 -1.40 8.78
CA GLU A 57 -16.77 -0.93 9.75
C GLU A 57 -16.77 0.60 9.91
N LEU A 58 -15.60 1.22 9.74
CA LEU A 58 -15.41 2.67 9.78
C LEU A 58 -15.55 3.35 8.42
N GLU A 59 -16.06 2.62 7.41
CA GLU A 59 -16.21 3.11 6.02
C GLU A 59 -14.89 3.60 5.38
N ALA A 60 -13.75 3.16 5.89
CA ALA A 60 -12.45 3.46 5.32
C ALA A 60 -12.20 2.61 4.06
N GLU A 61 -11.42 3.16 3.12
CA GLU A 61 -11.02 2.45 1.89
C GLU A 61 -9.49 2.30 1.82
N PRO A 62 -8.89 1.32 2.54
CA PRO A 62 -7.45 1.13 2.53
C PRO A 62 -6.89 0.87 1.13
N VAL A 63 -5.76 1.51 0.85
CA VAL A 63 -5.08 1.44 -0.45
C VAL A 63 -3.57 1.30 -0.28
N LEU A 64 -2.96 0.42 -1.06
CA LEU A 64 -1.51 0.36 -1.23
C LEU A 64 -1.10 1.25 -2.39
N ILE A 65 -0.05 2.05 -2.22
CA ILE A 65 0.50 2.94 -3.25
C ILE A 65 2.01 2.69 -3.37
N GLY A 66 2.51 2.48 -4.58
CA GLY A 66 3.95 2.33 -4.82
C GLY A 66 4.31 2.15 -6.29
N ALA A 67 5.61 2.22 -6.59
CA ALA A 67 6.16 2.26 -7.95
C ALA A 67 5.70 1.13 -8.88
N SER A 68 5.85 -0.11 -8.44
CA SER A 68 5.67 -1.26 -9.31
C SER A 68 4.96 -2.39 -8.58
N LEU A 69 3.72 -2.15 -8.15
CA LEU A 69 2.97 -3.18 -7.41
C LEU A 69 2.83 -4.48 -8.22
N GLY A 70 2.68 -4.37 -9.55
CA GLY A 70 2.71 -5.53 -10.46
C GLY A 70 4.08 -6.20 -10.52
N ASP A 71 5.16 -5.44 -10.67
CA ASP A 71 6.52 -6.02 -10.77
C ASP A 71 6.96 -6.68 -9.47
N ILE A 72 6.48 -6.23 -8.31
CA ILE A 72 6.79 -6.84 -7.01
C ILE A 72 6.44 -8.33 -7.03
N ILE A 73 5.27 -8.69 -7.58
CA ILE A 73 4.82 -10.08 -7.72
C ILE A 73 5.51 -10.78 -8.90
N ALA A 74 5.71 -10.07 -10.01
CA ALA A 74 6.32 -10.64 -11.21
C ALA A 74 7.85 -10.85 -11.11
N SER A 75 8.53 -10.23 -10.13
CA SER A 75 9.99 -10.26 -10.02
C SER A 75 10.53 -11.61 -9.53
N GLN A 76 10.70 -12.56 -10.45
CA GLN A 76 11.35 -13.84 -10.13
C GLN A 76 12.89 -13.76 -10.14
N ARG A 77 13.47 -12.72 -10.75
CA ARG A 77 14.91 -12.67 -11.08
C ARG A 77 15.58 -11.35 -10.67
N ARG A 78 16.71 -11.51 -9.97
CA ARG A 78 17.71 -10.53 -9.49
C ARG A 78 17.46 -9.94 -8.10
N LYS A 79 18.56 -9.50 -7.46
CA LYS A 79 18.57 -8.70 -6.22
C LYS A 79 17.73 -7.44 -6.45
N THR A 80 16.44 -7.53 -6.18
CA THR A 80 15.51 -6.42 -6.29
C THR A 80 15.71 -5.49 -5.10
N LYS A 81 15.71 -4.17 -5.37
CA LYS A 81 15.68 -3.16 -4.31
C LYS A 81 14.45 -3.40 -3.44
N PRO A 82 14.47 -3.03 -2.15
CA PRO A 82 13.28 -3.11 -1.33
C PRO A 82 12.12 -2.35 -1.98
N ALA A 83 10.95 -2.96 -1.97
CA ALA A 83 9.72 -2.32 -2.41
C ALA A 83 9.27 -1.32 -1.35
N TYR A 84 9.19 -0.05 -1.69
CA TYR A 84 8.64 0.98 -0.82
C TYR A 84 7.18 1.18 -1.19
N ILE A 85 6.28 0.96 -0.23
CA ILE A 85 4.82 0.98 -0.40
C ILE A 85 4.24 1.85 0.71
N ILE A 86 3.24 2.65 0.40
CA ILE A 86 2.40 3.32 1.40
C ILE A 86 1.14 2.49 1.60
N LEU A 87 0.78 2.22 2.84
CA LEU A 87 -0.57 1.82 3.21
C LEU A 87 -1.31 3.07 3.67
N HIS A 88 -2.19 3.58 2.82
CA HIS A 88 -3.06 4.69 3.18
C HIS A 88 -4.39 4.14 3.67
N ALA A 89 -4.81 4.49 4.89
CA ALA A 89 -6.06 3.99 5.47
C ALA A 89 -7.30 4.61 4.82
N ASN A 90 -7.18 5.85 4.33
CA ASN A 90 -8.28 6.58 3.74
C ASN A 90 -9.50 6.70 4.67
N ASP A 91 -9.20 7.01 5.92
CA ASP A 91 -10.15 7.11 7.00
C ASP A 91 -10.50 8.58 7.25
N ASN A 92 -11.67 8.98 6.77
CA ASN A 92 -12.20 10.32 6.95
C ASN A 92 -12.66 10.60 8.40
N SER A 93 -12.91 9.56 9.20
CA SER A 93 -13.35 9.70 10.59
C SER A 93 -12.17 9.93 11.55
N GLY A 94 -10.99 9.44 11.18
CA GLY A 94 -9.79 9.43 12.03
C GLY A 94 -9.84 8.39 13.15
N ASP A 95 -10.81 7.48 13.13
CA ASP A 95 -10.98 6.45 14.15
C ASP A 95 -9.93 5.31 14.04
N LEU A 96 -9.46 4.98 12.83
CA LEU A 96 -8.35 4.04 12.65
C LEU A 96 -7.04 4.56 13.24
N PHE A 97 -6.88 5.88 13.33
CA PHE A 97 -5.76 6.49 14.03
C PHE A 97 -5.83 6.27 15.54
N ARG A 98 -7.03 6.30 16.13
CA ARG A 98 -7.21 6.14 17.59
C ARG A 98 -6.85 4.74 18.06
N ASP A 99 -7.17 3.73 17.26
CA ASP A 99 -6.78 2.33 17.51
C ASP A 99 -5.29 2.07 17.19
N GLY A 100 -4.65 2.99 16.46
CA GLY A 100 -3.22 3.16 16.33
C GLY A 100 -2.47 2.03 15.61
N ILE A 101 -1.14 2.12 15.67
CA ILE A 101 -0.23 1.14 15.05
C ILE A 101 -0.34 -0.26 15.65
N GLU A 102 -0.77 -0.39 16.91
CA GLU A 102 -0.76 -1.67 17.60
C GLU A 102 -1.82 -2.62 17.05
N PHE A 103 -3.02 -2.13 16.76
CA PHE A 103 -4.06 -2.96 16.15
C PHE A 103 -3.65 -3.39 14.73
N LEU A 104 -3.06 -2.48 13.93
CA LEU A 104 -2.47 -2.84 12.65
C LEU A 104 -1.41 -3.94 12.81
N ARG A 105 -0.43 -3.75 13.71
CA ARG A 105 0.66 -4.71 13.97
C ARG A 105 0.16 -6.09 14.38
N GLN A 106 -0.96 -6.15 15.11
CA GLN A 106 -1.59 -7.41 15.48
C GLN A 106 -2.11 -8.18 14.28
N SER A 107 -2.46 -7.53 13.17
CA SER A 107 -2.89 -8.17 11.90
C SER A 107 -1.74 -8.42 10.91
N LEU A 108 -0.53 -7.90 11.18
CA LEU A 108 0.64 -8.14 10.32
C LEU A 108 1.28 -9.52 10.59
N ARG A 109 1.98 -10.06 9.58
CA ARG A 109 2.79 -11.28 9.76
C ARG A 109 3.90 -11.06 10.77
N SER A 110 4.26 -12.08 11.54
CA SER A 110 5.14 -11.94 12.71
C SER A 110 6.60 -11.60 12.39
N ASP A 111 7.06 -11.77 11.15
CA ASP A 111 8.44 -11.58 10.74
C ASP A 111 8.80 -10.13 10.38
N HIS A 112 8.00 -9.14 10.80
CA HIS A 112 8.24 -7.72 10.55
C HIS A 112 9.07 -7.03 11.64
N ARG A 113 9.74 -5.94 11.27
CA ARG A 113 10.30 -4.96 12.20
C ARG A 113 9.62 -3.62 12.03
N TYR A 114 9.24 -2.98 13.13
CA TYR A 114 8.70 -1.62 13.10
C TYR A 114 9.81 -0.58 13.34
N ASP A 115 9.96 0.35 12.42
CA ASP A 115 10.78 1.56 12.55
C ASP A 115 9.89 2.71 13.05
N ARG A 116 10.12 3.09 14.32
CA ARG A 116 9.35 4.14 14.99
C ARG A 116 9.68 5.55 14.51
N GLU A 117 10.91 5.78 14.05
CA GLU A 117 11.36 7.11 13.61
C GLU A 117 10.61 7.55 12.35
N HIS A 118 10.36 6.58 11.47
CA HIS A 118 9.77 6.82 10.16
C HIS A 118 8.34 6.31 10.00
N HIS A 119 7.83 5.63 11.02
CA HIS A 119 6.57 4.87 10.98
C HIS A 119 6.52 3.92 9.78
N GLU A 120 7.56 3.09 9.65
CA GLU A 120 7.69 2.11 8.58
C GLU A 120 7.67 0.68 9.16
N VAL A 121 6.87 -0.21 8.58
CA VAL A 121 6.92 -1.65 8.85
C VAL A 121 7.75 -2.34 7.79
N ILE A 122 8.77 -3.08 8.21
CA ILE A 122 9.75 -3.70 7.34
C ILE A 122 9.54 -5.22 7.34
N PHE A 123 9.12 -5.75 6.20
CA PHE A 123 9.02 -7.19 5.96
C PHE A 123 10.27 -7.71 5.24
N PRO A 124 10.83 -8.86 5.65
CA PRO A 124 11.95 -9.48 4.98
C PRO A 124 11.55 -9.95 3.57
N ALA A 125 12.55 -10.30 2.76
CA ALA A 125 12.27 -10.96 1.49
C ALA A 125 11.60 -12.32 1.74
N MET A 126 10.55 -12.61 0.98
CA MET A 126 9.73 -13.81 1.13
C MET A 126 9.71 -14.63 -0.15
N GLY A 127 9.34 -15.89 -0.05
CA GLY A 127 9.06 -16.69 -1.23
C GLY A 127 8.32 -17.97 -0.91
N TRP A 128 7.54 -18.43 -1.87
CA TRP A 128 6.74 -19.64 -1.79
C TRP A 128 6.62 -20.30 -3.16
N TRP A 129 6.04 -21.50 -3.19
CA TRP A 129 5.75 -22.21 -4.43
C TRP A 129 4.25 -22.09 -4.71
N ASN A 130 3.88 -21.78 -5.94
CA ASN A 130 2.48 -21.78 -6.37
C ASN A 130 2.05 -23.20 -6.82
N ALA A 131 0.77 -23.34 -7.18
CA ALA A 131 0.20 -24.61 -7.64
C ALA A 131 0.83 -25.16 -8.93
N SER A 132 1.41 -24.29 -9.78
CA SER A 132 2.15 -24.69 -10.98
C SER A 132 3.60 -25.12 -10.70
N GLY A 133 4.03 -25.12 -9.43
CA GLY A 133 5.39 -25.49 -9.05
C GLY A 133 6.43 -24.40 -9.36
N GLU A 134 5.99 -23.15 -9.57
CA GLU A 134 6.86 -22.00 -9.77
C GLU A 134 7.14 -21.29 -8.44
N LYS A 135 8.39 -20.89 -8.25
CA LYS A 135 8.79 -20.15 -7.06
C LYS A 135 8.47 -18.66 -7.21
N ILE A 136 7.49 -18.19 -6.46
CA ILE A 136 7.20 -16.77 -6.29
C ILE A 136 8.16 -16.21 -5.25
N LYS A 137 8.80 -15.08 -5.55
CA LYS A 137 9.69 -14.36 -4.64
C LYS A 137 9.22 -12.92 -4.53
N LEU A 138 9.13 -12.44 -3.29
CA LEU A 138 8.94 -11.03 -3.00
C LEU A 138 10.24 -10.43 -2.44
N PRO A 139 10.62 -9.23 -2.89
CA PRO A 139 11.68 -8.48 -2.23
C PRO A 139 11.30 -8.15 -0.79
N LYS A 140 12.27 -7.60 -0.06
CA LYS A 140 12.00 -6.86 1.18
C LYS A 140 10.93 -5.80 0.91
N ILE A 141 9.90 -5.72 1.74
CA ILE A 141 8.87 -4.67 1.65
C ILE A 141 9.11 -3.68 2.80
N VAL A 142 9.05 -2.39 2.47
CA VAL A 142 9.02 -1.28 3.42
C VAL A 142 7.65 -0.63 3.28
N LEU A 143 6.79 -0.84 4.27
CA LEU A 143 5.42 -0.36 4.32
C LEU A 143 5.36 0.90 5.17
N ASN A 144 5.18 2.07 4.56
CA ASN A 144 4.91 3.29 5.28
C ASN A 144 3.45 3.29 5.76
N VAL A 145 3.26 3.54 7.05
CA VAL A 145 1.96 3.54 7.74
C VAL A 145 1.73 4.85 8.50
N ARG A 146 2.42 5.91 8.08
CA ARG A 146 2.53 7.15 8.86
C ARG A 146 1.20 7.86 9.07
N ASP A 147 0.34 7.86 8.06
CA ASP A 147 -1.01 8.45 8.14
C ASP A 147 -1.91 7.73 9.14
N ILE A 148 -1.82 6.40 9.20
CA ILE A 148 -2.52 5.58 10.20
C ILE A 148 -2.05 5.93 11.61
N VAL A 149 -0.79 6.38 11.76
CA VAL A 149 -0.20 6.69 13.07
C VAL A 149 -0.37 8.15 13.47
N LEU A 150 -0.49 9.09 12.53
CA LEU A 150 -0.44 10.53 12.85
C LEU A 150 -1.72 11.31 12.45
N SER A 151 -2.73 10.68 11.85
CA SER A 151 -3.98 11.32 11.38
C SER A 151 -3.72 12.65 10.66
N ASN A 152 -2.95 12.58 9.58
CA ASN A 152 -2.56 13.76 8.84
C ASN A 152 -3.26 13.80 7.48
N PRO A 153 -3.88 14.95 7.09
CA PRO A 153 -4.44 15.10 5.75
C PRO A 153 -3.37 15.00 4.64
N PHE A 154 -2.10 15.22 5.00
CA PHE A 154 -0.95 15.12 4.10
C PHE A 154 -0.03 13.96 4.46
N LEU A 155 0.45 13.24 3.44
CA LEU A 155 1.54 12.28 3.57
C LEU A 155 2.88 13.01 3.51
N TYR A 156 3.44 13.31 4.68
CA TYR A 156 4.76 13.93 4.77
C TYR A 156 5.89 12.92 4.48
N LEU A 157 6.52 13.07 3.32
CA LEU A 157 7.59 12.22 2.82
C LEU A 157 8.71 13.05 2.20
N GLU A 158 9.94 12.87 2.69
CA GLU A 158 11.14 13.43 2.05
C GLU A 158 11.20 13.09 0.56
N ALA A 159 11.72 14.00 -0.26
CA ALA A 159 11.88 13.81 -1.70
C ALA A 159 12.44 12.44 -2.10
N LYS A 160 13.44 11.93 -1.36
CA LYS A 160 14.06 10.63 -1.63
C LYS A 160 13.10 9.46 -1.43
N ARG A 161 12.18 9.54 -0.46
CA ARG A 161 11.12 8.55 -0.23
C ARG A 161 10.00 8.71 -1.26
N ALA A 162 9.53 9.93 -1.50
CA ALA A 162 8.50 10.20 -2.49
C ALA A 162 8.88 9.67 -3.88
N ARG A 163 10.14 9.89 -4.32
CA ARG A 163 10.65 9.37 -5.60
C ARG A 163 10.69 7.84 -5.70
N ARG A 164 10.66 7.10 -4.58
CA ARG A 164 10.58 5.62 -4.58
C ARG A 164 9.17 5.11 -4.88
N LEU A 165 8.17 5.99 -4.86
CA LEU A 165 6.81 5.66 -5.26
C LEU A 165 6.64 5.61 -6.78
N ILE A 166 7.68 5.97 -7.55
CA ILE A 166 7.67 5.88 -9.02
C ILE A 166 8.70 4.85 -9.51
N ALA A 167 8.26 3.97 -10.40
CA ALA A 167 9.13 3.02 -11.11
C ALA A 167 10.21 3.75 -11.93
N ASN A 168 11.41 3.17 -12.07
CA ASN A 168 12.42 3.72 -12.98
C ASN A 168 11.97 3.47 -14.43
N GLY A 169 11.75 4.53 -15.23
CA GLY A 169 11.22 4.41 -16.59
C GLY A 169 9.93 5.23 -16.76
N ASP A 170 8.87 4.59 -17.24
CA ASP A 170 7.56 5.15 -17.67
C ASP A 170 6.72 5.84 -16.58
N HIS A 171 7.32 6.30 -15.49
CA HIS A 171 6.66 7.13 -14.49
C HIS A 171 5.41 6.52 -13.85
N GLN A 172 5.34 5.20 -13.77
CA GLN A 172 4.16 4.55 -13.22
C GLN A 172 4.30 4.48 -11.70
N THR A 173 3.44 5.22 -11.02
CA THR A 173 3.03 4.88 -9.65
C THR A 173 1.83 3.96 -9.80
N SER A 174 1.78 2.86 -9.08
CA SER A 174 0.64 1.96 -9.03
C SER A 174 -0.06 2.01 -7.69
N PHE A 175 -1.33 1.67 -7.67
CA PHE A 175 -2.11 1.52 -6.45
C PHE A 175 -3.04 0.31 -6.51
N CYS A 176 -3.43 -0.22 -5.36
CA CYS A 176 -4.49 -1.20 -5.26
C CYS A 176 -5.29 -1.03 -3.97
N PHE A 177 -6.61 -0.90 -4.11
CA PHE A 177 -7.53 -0.94 -2.98
C PHE A 177 -7.70 -2.38 -2.50
N LEU A 178 -7.97 -2.55 -1.21
CA LEU A 178 -8.26 -3.86 -0.62
C LEU A 178 -9.36 -4.60 -1.39
N ARG A 179 -10.47 -3.90 -1.69
CA ARG A 179 -11.64 -4.45 -2.39
C ARG A 179 -11.70 -4.05 -3.87
N GLY A 180 -10.59 -3.57 -4.44
CA GLY A 180 -10.51 -3.06 -5.81
C GLY A 180 -10.24 -4.16 -6.86
N PRO A 181 -10.73 -4.00 -8.10
CA PRO A 181 -10.75 -5.09 -9.08
C PRO A 181 -9.39 -5.49 -9.68
N LYS A 182 -8.28 -4.79 -9.39
CA LYS A 182 -6.90 -5.09 -9.83
C LYS A 182 -5.92 -4.05 -9.27
N ILE A 183 -4.63 -4.30 -9.43
CA ILE A 183 -3.58 -3.26 -9.37
C ILE A 183 -3.79 -2.30 -10.56
N GLN A 184 -3.80 -1.00 -10.28
CA GLN A 184 -3.99 0.07 -11.26
C GLN A 184 -2.72 0.92 -11.34
N SER A 185 -2.39 1.44 -12.52
CA SER A 185 -1.30 2.41 -12.70
C SER A 185 -1.87 3.81 -12.87
N LEU A 186 -1.27 4.77 -12.19
CA LEU A 186 -1.53 6.20 -12.37
C LEU A 186 -0.91 6.67 -13.67
N LYS A 187 -1.69 7.39 -14.45
CA LYS A 187 -1.23 8.15 -15.62
C LYS A 187 -0.75 9.53 -15.17
N SER A 188 -0.04 10.24 -16.04
CA SER A 188 0.37 11.63 -15.79
C SER A 188 -0.79 12.55 -15.41
N CYS A 189 -1.98 12.36 -15.99
CA CYS A 189 -3.17 13.14 -15.63
C CYS A 189 -3.72 12.84 -14.23
N ASP A 190 -3.36 11.70 -13.66
CA ASP A 190 -3.82 11.28 -12.34
C ASP A 190 -2.86 11.76 -11.24
N THR A 191 -1.76 12.44 -11.61
CA THR A 191 -0.80 13.00 -10.66
C THR A 191 -0.61 14.49 -10.90
N ILE A 192 -0.95 15.29 -9.90
CA ILE A 192 -0.98 16.74 -9.96
C ILE A 192 0.15 17.30 -9.09
N GLY A 193 1.01 18.14 -9.63
CA GLY A 193 2.08 18.84 -8.91
C GLY A 193 1.96 20.34 -9.10
N ILE A 194 3.10 21.03 -8.98
CA ILE A 194 3.18 22.47 -9.23
C ILE A 194 2.88 22.75 -10.70
N GLY A 195 1.93 23.66 -10.95
CA GLY A 195 1.53 24.03 -12.31
C GLY A 195 0.67 22.99 -13.05
N GLY A 196 0.21 21.92 -12.38
CA GLY A 196 -0.76 20.96 -12.93
C GLY A 196 -0.23 19.52 -13.05
N ALA A 197 -0.71 18.79 -14.05
CA ALA A 197 -0.36 17.37 -14.25
C ALA A 197 1.15 17.16 -14.46
N ILE A 198 1.72 16.16 -13.80
CA ILE A 198 3.16 15.88 -13.89
C ILE A 198 3.46 14.75 -14.86
N SER A 199 4.56 14.89 -15.60
CA SER A 199 5.05 13.88 -16.55
C SER A 199 6.36 13.22 -16.12
N SER A 200 6.99 13.68 -15.04
CA SER A 200 8.30 13.22 -14.59
C SER A 200 8.41 13.02 -13.08
N LYS A 201 9.43 12.26 -12.63
CA LYS A 201 9.67 11.99 -11.20
C LYS A 201 9.95 13.22 -10.37
N ASP A 202 10.58 14.22 -10.98
CA ASP A 202 10.93 15.46 -10.29
C ASP A 202 9.67 16.25 -9.93
N GLY A 203 8.57 16.05 -10.67
CA GLY A 203 7.27 16.64 -10.38
C GLY A 203 6.55 16.10 -9.14
N LEU A 204 6.98 14.99 -8.52
CA LEU A 204 6.43 14.57 -7.22
C LEU A 204 6.89 15.46 -6.06
N THR A 205 7.94 16.23 -6.29
CA THR A 205 8.57 17.05 -5.26
C THR A 205 8.50 18.49 -5.68
N PRO A 206 8.25 19.42 -4.76
CA PRO A 206 8.08 19.22 -3.32
C PRO A 206 6.68 18.81 -2.88
N VAL A 207 5.67 18.89 -3.74
CA VAL A 207 4.29 18.51 -3.42
C VAL A 207 3.63 17.87 -4.62
N CYS A 208 2.82 16.84 -4.39
CA CYS A 208 1.94 16.28 -5.41
C CYS A 208 0.66 15.67 -4.83
N THR A 209 -0.38 15.60 -5.64
CA THR A 209 -1.66 14.95 -5.34
C THR A 209 -1.90 13.81 -6.32
N LEU A 210 -2.19 12.63 -5.79
CA LEU A 210 -2.54 11.42 -6.55
C LEU A 210 -4.07 11.28 -6.57
N ASN A 211 -4.66 11.23 -7.76
CA ASN A 211 -6.07 10.93 -7.97
C ASN A 211 -6.25 9.42 -8.09
N LEU A 212 -6.83 8.80 -7.07
CA LEU A 212 -7.03 7.36 -6.99
C LEU A 212 -8.50 7.03 -7.25
N GLN A 213 -8.77 6.20 -8.25
CA GLN A 213 -10.13 5.72 -8.50
C GLN A 213 -10.47 4.58 -7.54
N GLY A 214 -11.24 4.91 -6.49
CA GLY A 214 -11.79 3.95 -5.54
C GLY A 214 -13.00 3.19 -6.08
N THR A 215 -13.59 2.37 -5.23
CA THR A 215 -14.78 1.59 -5.59
C THR A 215 -16.03 2.46 -5.58
N ILE A 216 -16.14 3.38 -4.61
CA ILE A 216 -17.33 4.21 -4.41
C ILE A 216 -17.10 5.64 -4.94
N LYS A 217 -15.89 6.18 -4.74
CA LYS A 217 -15.55 7.56 -5.12
C LYS A 217 -14.07 7.68 -5.53
N THR A 218 -13.76 8.81 -6.15
CA THR A 218 -12.37 9.22 -6.40
C THR A 218 -11.79 9.80 -5.12
N TRP A 219 -10.55 9.44 -4.83
CA TRP A 219 -9.81 9.89 -3.67
C TRP A 219 -8.60 10.69 -4.09
N GLN A 220 -8.24 11.70 -3.30
CA GLN A 220 -7.03 12.48 -3.49
C GLN A 220 -6.07 12.20 -2.34
N VAL A 221 -4.86 11.76 -2.66
CA VAL A 221 -3.79 11.56 -1.68
C VAL A 221 -2.69 12.56 -1.96
N THR A 222 -2.46 13.49 -1.04
CA THR A 222 -1.41 14.51 -1.19
C THR A 222 -0.15 14.09 -0.46
N ILE A 223 0.98 14.09 -1.18
CA ILE A 223 2.33 13.85 -0.68
C ILE A 223 3.05 15.20 -0.61
N HIS A 224 3.67 15.47 0.54
CA HIS A 224 4.36 16.73 0.81
C HIS A 224 5.78 16.47 1.32
N ASP A 225 6.78 17.13 0.74
CA ASP A 225 8.14 17.13 1.26
C ASP A 225 8.24 18.11 2.43
N PRO A 226 8.45 17.64 3.67
CA PRO A 226 8.49 18.53 4.84
C PRO A 226 9.70 19.49 4.84
N THR A 227 10.66 19.34 3.93
CA THR A 227 11.86 20.20 3.85
C THR A 227 11.67 21.43 2.97
N ARG A 228 10.51 21.58 2.32
CA ARG A 228 10.19 22.73 1.48
C ARG A 228 8.89 23.37 1.95
N GLU A 229 8.87 24.70 2.00
CA GLU A 229 7.72 25.49 2.44
C GLU A 229 7.10 26.24 1.23
N ASP A 230 5.92 26.84 1.44
CA ASP A 230 5.23 27.77 0.54
C ASP A 230 4.51 27.21 -0.70
N PHE A 231 3.66 26.18 -0.53
CA PHE A 231 2.77 25.70 -1.59
C PHE A 231 1.29 25.81 -1.20
N HIS A 232 0.47 26.27 -2.14
CA HIS A 232 -0.97 26.39 -1.95
C HIS A 232 -1.73 25.56 -2.99
N PRO A 233 -2.77 24.81 -2.58
CA PRO A 233 -3.57 24.04 -3.52
C PRO A 233 -4.43 24.97 -4.38
N VAL A 234 -4.43 24.73 -5.68
CA VAL A 234 -5.37 25.30 -6.63
C VAL A 234 -6.54 24.34 -6.76
N PHE A 235 -7.74 24.82 -6.47
CA PHE A 235 -8.95 24.02 -6.51
C PHE A 235 -9.75 24.27 -7.79
N GLU A 236 -10.39 23.22 -8.30
CA GLU A 236 -11.47 23.40 -9.27
C GLU A 236 -12.61 24.17 -8.58
N ARG A 237 -13.11 25.26 -9.21
CA ARG A 237 -14.29 25.95 -8.69
C ARG A 237 -15.49 25.00 -8.79
N GLY A 238 -15.94 24.48 -7.65
CA GLY A 238 -17.18 23.73 -7.56
C GLY A 238 -18.38 24.55 -8.05
N LYS A 239 -19.38 23.87 -8.60
CA LYS A 239 -20.73 24.46 -8.74
C LYS A 239 -21.27 24.72 -7.33
N TYR A 240 -21.82 25.92 -7.11
CA TYR A 240 -22.41 26.38 -5.84
C TYR A 240 -23.12 25.25 -5.07
N GLY A 241 -22.70 25.01 -3.83
CA GLY A 241 -23.43 24.18 -2.86
C GLY A 241 -22.82 22.82 -2.52
N VAL A 242 -21.78 22.35 -3.22
CA VAL A 242 -21.06 21.12 -2.86
C VAL A 242 -19.57 21.42 -2.73
N LEU A 243 -19.06 21.40 -1.50
CA LEU A 243 -17.63 21.55 -1.21
C LEU A 243 -16.89 20.25 -1.54
N THR A 244 -16.77 19.91 -2.82
CA THR A 244 -15.76 18.97 -3.30
C THR A 244 -14.63 19.80 -3.89
N PHE A 245 -13.63 20.08 -3.07
CA PHE A 245 -12.45 20.82 -3.48
C PHE A 245 -11.48 19.86 -4.17
N LEU A 246 -11.70 19.60 -5.45
CA LEU A 246 -10.74 18.84 -6.26
C LEU A 246 -9.47 19.69 -6.44
N ILE A 247 -8.34 19.21 -5.94
CA ILE A 247 -7.04 19.83 -6.20
C ILE A 247 -6.65 19.57 -7.66
N ILE A 248 -6.49 20.65 -8.43
CA ILE A 248 -6.13 20.61 -9.87
C ILE A 248 -4.72 21.15 -10.13
N GLY A 249 -4.08 21.72 -9.11
CA GLY A 249 -2.71 22.22 -9.20
C GLY A 249 -2.17 22.65 -7.85
N TRP A 250 -0.89 22.99 -7.84
CA TRP A 250 -0.23 23.67 -6.73
C TRP A 250 0.50 24.91 -7.24
N GLU A 251 0.49 25.97 -6.45
CA GLU A 251 1.21 27.23 -6.72
C GLU A 251 2.27 27.48 -5.65
N TYR A 252 3.38 28.09 -6.06
CA TYR A 252 4.46 28.55 -5.18
C TYR A 252 4.35 30.06 -5.02
N TYR A 253 4.55 30.57 -3.81
CA TYR A 253 4.60 32.01 -3.52
C TYR A 253 6.03 32.51 -3.34
#